data_AF-A0AAV1Z3U6-F1
#
_entry.id   AF-A0AAV1Z3U6-F1
#
_cell.length_a   1.000
_cell.length_b   1.000
_cell.length_c   1.000
_cell.angle_alpha   90.00
_cell.angle_beta   90.00
_cell.angle_gamma   90.00
#
_symmetry.space_group_name_H-M   'P 1'
#
loop_
_entity.id
_entity.type
_entity.pdbx_description
1 polymer ?
#
loop_
_entity_poly.entity_id
_entity_poly.type
_entity_poly.pdbx_seq_one_letter_code
_entity_poly.pdbx_strand_id
1 'polypeptide(L)'
;MELHPSILKEISEEHNLIPQPVTEEYTQEDDFLILEDDLQRVVLCGNIDPQTHVTGINIAVLGYTEENGKFFVEDYCYSYVDEPDILPSLSMDKYVLLISGFGLGKADSMFPLQLLIDMITGQVGDSQSHYKFSQLVRVIIAGNSIGKEDPDPFKSRFLTRKSKSATVDSMRMLDDFMSQLVISVAVDIMPGEFDPANHLLPQQPLHPCMFPKSSKYSTFNVVTNPYDATIDGVRFLGTSGQNVRNISAYSKISDPLDALQKTLDWGHIAPIAPDSLSKPISLLFIY
;
A
#
# COMPACT_ATOMS: atom_id res chain seq x y z
N MET A 1 17.73 5.58 -14.05
CA MET A 1 16.33 5.85 -14.41
C MET A 1 16.16 7.28 -14.88
N GLU A 2 16.06 7.46 -16.20
CA GLU A 2 15.81 8.77 -16.82
C GLU A 2 14.34 9.18 -16.68
N LEU A 3 13.44 8.19 -16.75
CA LEU A 3 11.98 8.34 -16.62
C LEU A 3 11.52 8.60 -15.19
N HIS A 4 12.39 8.45 -14.18
CA HIS A 4 12.03 8.76 -12.79
C HIS A 4 11.58 10.22 -12.68
N PRO A 5 10.40 10.49 -12.07
CA PRO A 5 9.86 11.83 -11.97
C PRO A 5 10.79 12.73 -11.15
N SER A 6 11.02 13.96 -11.62
CA SER A 6 11.89 14.91 -10.95
C SER A 6 11.17 16.22 -10.78
N ILE A 7 11.01 16.65 -9.53
CA ILE A 7 10.43 17.96 -9.18
C ILE A 7 11.20 19.09 -9.87
N LEU A 8 12.52 18.95 -10.03
CA LEU A 8 13.33 19.96 -10.72
C LEU A 8 13.04 20.00 -12.23
N LYS A 9 12.80 18.83 -12.86
CA LYS A 9 12.35 18.78 -14.26
C LYS A 9 10.95 19.40 -14.37
N GLU A 10 10.03 19.03 -13.48
CA GLU A 10 8.66 19.56 -13.46
C GLU A 10 8.63 21.10 -13.27
N ILE A 11 9.37 21.65 -12.30
CA ILE A 11 9.47 23.10 -12.09
C ILE A 11 10.16 23.80 -13.28
N SER A 12 11.20 23.20 -13.86
CA SER A 12 11.84 23.73 -15.07
C SER A 12 10.89 23.73 -16.26
N GLU A 13 9.98 22.77 -16.31
CA GLU A 13 8.98 22.58 -17.37
C GLU A 13 7.68 23.32 -17.09
N GLU A 14 7.38 23.80 -15.87
CA GLU A 14 6.21 24.65 -15.58
C GLU A 14 6.21 25.97 -16.37
N HIS A 15 7.34 26.35 -16.99
CA HIS A 15 7.38 27.40 -18.01
C HIS A 15 6.72 26.99 -19.36
N ASN A 16 6.46 25.70 -19.57
CA ASN A 16 5.74 25.09 -20.68
C ASN A 16 4.52 24.31 -20.13
N LEU A 17 3.32 24.85 -20.36
CA LEU A 17 2.00 24.48 -19.82
C LEU A 17 1.49 23.03 -20.01
N ILE A 18 2.33 22.03 -20.27
CA ILE A 18 1.90 20.66 -20.58
C ILE A 18 2.25 19.75 -19.39
N PRO A 19 1.26 19.23 -18.65
CA PRO A 19 1.53 18.22 -17.63
C PRO A 19 2.14 16.98 -18.27
N GLN A 20 3.24 16.48 -17.70
CA GLN A 20 3.83 15.22 -18.15
C GLN A 20 2.81 14.07 -17.98
N PRO A 21 2.73 13.14 -18.95
CA PRO A 21 1.88 11.96 -18.81
C PRO A 21 2.33 11.16 -17.58
N VAL A 22 1.38 10.75 -16.75
CA VAL A 22 1.66 9.85 -15.63
C VAL A 22 2.04 8.50 -16.23
N THR A 23 3.33 8.16 -16.22
CA THR A 23 3.81 6.84 -16.61
C THR A 23 3.62 5.87 -15.45
N GLU A 24 3.05 4.70 -15.74
CA GLU A 24 2.86 3.63 -14.75
C GLU A 24 4.13 2.79 -14.54
N GLU A 25 5.11 2.91 -15.46
CA GLU A 25 6.39 2.21 -15.47
C GLU A 25 7.53 3.19 -15.76
N TYR A 26 8.62 3.09 -15.02
CA TYR A 26 9.76 4.01 -15.05
C TYR A 26 11.07 3.34 -15.50
N THR A 27 11.01 2.07 -15.92
CA THR A 27 12.20 1.30 -16.31
C THR A 27 12.59 1.53 -17.77
N GLN A 28 13.89 1.56 -18.03
CA GLN A 28 14.49 1.59 -19.36
C GLN A 28 15.61 0.54 -19.48
N GLU A 29 15.93 0.11 -20.71
CA GLU A 29 16.96 -0.92 -20.94
C GLU A 29 18.38 -0.49 -20.56
N ASP A 30 18.65 0.81 -20.53
CA ASP A 30 19.94 1.41 -20.18
C ASP A 30 20.07 1.77 -18.69
N ASP A 31 19.10 1.40 -17.87
CA ASP A 31 19.19 1.53 -16.41
C ASP A 31 20.34 0.71 -15.84
N PHE A 32 20.96 1.26 -14.79
CA PHE A 32 22.11 0.67 -14.11
C PHE A 32 21.97 0.79 -12.60
N LEU A 33 22.65 -0.11 -11.88
CA LEU A 33 22.66 -0.13 -10.42
C LEU A 33 23.90 0.61 -9.89
N ILE A 34 23.71 1.33 -8.79
CA ILE A 34 24.78 1.92 -8.01
C ILE A 34 24.71 1.30 -6.62
N LEU A 35 25.84 0.76 -6.16
CA LEU A 35 26.02 0.43 -4.75
C LEU A 35 26.51 1.69 -4.03
N GLU A 36 25.77 2.08 -2.99
CA GLU A 36 26.06 3.26 -2.18
C GLU A 36 26.35 2.84 -0.74
N ASP A 37 27.42 3.42 -0.18
CA ASP A 37 27.79 3.37 1.23
C ASP A 37 28.02 4.82 1.72
N ASP A 38 28.23 5.02 3.02
CA ASP A 38 28.39 6.33 3.66
C ASP A 38 29.49 7.20 3.03
N LEU A 39 30.49 6.59 2.40
CA LEU A 39 31.68 7.28 1.86
C LEU A 39 31.72 7.36 0.34
N GLN A 40 31.11 6.41 -0.37
CA GLN A 40 31.34 6.25 -1.80
C GLN A 40 30.21 5.55 -2.54
N ARG A 41 30.22 5.71 -3.86
CA ARG A 41 29.27 5.11 -4.79
C ARG A 41 30.04 4.41 -5.90
N VAL A 42 29.61 3.20 -6.27
CA VAL A 42 30.20 2.44 -7.38
C VAL A 42 29.11 1.86 -8.27
N VAL A 43 29.30 1.95 -9.58
CA VAL A 43 28.38 1.36 -10.56
C VAL A 43 28.61 -0.14 -10.63
N LEU A 44 27.54 -0.92 -10.53
CA LEU A 44 27.58 -2.37 -10.63
C LEU A 44 27.43 -2.84 -12.09
N CYS A 45 28.15 -3.89 -12.45
CA CYS A 45 27.99 -4.62 -13.70
C CYS A 45 28.19 -6.14 -13.45
N GLY A 46 28.03 -6.98 -14.48
CA GLY A 46 28.26 -8.42 -14.37
C GLY A 46 26.98 -9.20 -14.04
N ASN A 47 27.07 -10.13 -13.09
CA ASN A 47 26.00 -11.08 -12.75
C ASN A 47 24.94 -10.45 -11.82
N ILE A 48 24.38 -9.31 -12.20
CA ILE A 48 23.28 -8.65 -11.48
C ILE A 48 22.42 -7.89 -12.50
N ASP A 49 21.10 -8.07 -12.43
CA ASP A 49 20.16 -7.48 -13.39
C ASP A 49 19.51 -6.21 -12.82
N PRO A 50 19.79 -5.01 -13.37
CA PRO A 50 19.15 -3.77 -12.95
C PRO A 50 17.63 -3.78 -13.03
N GLN A 51 17.05 -4.59 -13.91
CA GLN A 51 15.62 -4.63 -14.15
C GLN A 51 14.83 -5.40 -13.09
N THR A 52 15.51 -6.21 -12.26
CA THR A 52 14.89 -6.99 -11.18
C THR A 52 15.16 -6.44 -9.79
N HIS A 53 15.84 -5.29 -9.71
CA HIS A 53 16.19 -4.62 -8.47
C HIS A 53 15.58 -3.23 -8.43
N VAL A 54 15.28 -2.76 -7.22
CA VAL A 54 14.79 -1.41 -6.98
C VAL A 54 15.72 -0.69 -6.00
N THR A 55 15.63 0.64 -5.93
CA THR A 55 16.40 1.42 -4.95
C THR A 55 16.03 1.04 -3.51
N GLY A 56 16.99 1.20 -2.59
CA GLY A 56 16.83 0.99 -1.15
C GLY A 56 16.91 -0.46 -0.67
N ILE A 57 17.22 -1.43 -1.55
CA ILE A 57 17.52 -2.80 -1.14
C ILE A 57 18.91 -2.84 -0.49
N ASN A 58 18.99 -3.45 0.69
CA ASN A 58 20.26 -3.82 1.30
C ASN A 58 20.76 -5.15 0.72
N ILE A 59 21.94 -5.12 0.12
CA ILE A 59 22.53 -6.25 -0.61
C ILE A 59 24.00 -6.40 -0.26
N ALA A 60 24.48 -7.63 -0.15
CA ALA A 60 25.90 -7.94 -0.10
C ALA A 60 26.35 -8.43 -1.47
N VAL A 61 27.41 -7.84 -2.03
CA VAL A 61 27.96 -8.21 -3.34
C VAL A 61 29.39 -8.72 -3.21
N LEU A 62 29.73 -9.75 -3.98
CA LEU A 62 31.08 -10.30 -4.13
C LEU A 62 31.57 -10.07 -5.55
N GLY A 63 32.81 -9.61 -5.70
CA GLY A 63 33.38 -9.32 -7.01
C GLY A 63 34.66 -8.49 -6.93
N TYR A 64 34.97 -7.77 -8.01
CA TYR A 64 36.19 -6.99 -8.15
C TYR A 64 35.98 -5.68 -8.93
N THR A 65 36.89 -4.73 -8.74
CA THR A 65 36.88 -3.44 -9.45
C THR A 65 37.57 -3.57 -10.81
N GLU A 66 36.90 -3.09 -11.86
CA GLU A 66 37.47 -2.99 -13.22
C GLU A 66 38.27 -1.69 -13.40
N GLU A 67 39.14 -1.63 -14.43
CA GLU A 67 39.95 -0.44 -14.74
C GLU A 67 39.13 0.82 -15.05
N ASN A 68 37.87 0.65 -15.47
CA ASN A 68 36.92 1.73 -15.76
C ASN A 68 36.26 2.34 -14.51
N GLY A 69 36.56 1.81 -13.30
CA GLY A 69 35.98 2.25 -12.04
C GLY A 69 34.62 1.62 -11.68
N LYS A 70 34.13 0.66 -12.48
CA LYS A 70 32.93 -0.15 -12.16
C LYS A 70 33.30 -1.34 -11.29
N PHE A 71 32.30 -1.90 -10.60
CA PHE A 71 32.45 -3.13 -9.83
C PHE A 71 31.74 -4.29 -10.55
N PHE A 72 32.51 -5.29 -10.95
CA PHE A 72 31.98 -6.50 -11.59
C PHE A 72 31.51 -7.46 -10.49
N VAL A 73 30.21 -7.73 -10.46
CA VAL A 73 29.55 -8.64 -9.50
C VAL A 73 29.66 -10.08 -10.01
N GLU A 74 30.25 -10.96 -9.20
CA GLU A 74 30.28 -12.40 -9.43
C GLU A 74 29.09 -13.09 -8.76
N ASP A 75 28.79 -12.69 -7.52
CA ASP A 75 27.71 -13.25 -6.70
C ASP A 75 27.14 -12.18 -5.75
N TYR A 76 25.92 -12.39 -5.27
CA TYR A 76 25.29 -11.50 -4.30
C TYR A 76 24.27 -12.23 -3.43
N CYS A 77 24.00 -11.69 -2.24
CA CYS A 77 22.96 -12.19 -1.35
C CYS A 77 22.21 -11.07 -0.65
N TYR A 78 20.98 -11.38 -0.23
CA TYR A 78 20.09 -10.46 0.49
C TYR A 78 20.10 -10.71 2.00
N SER A 79 19.37 -9.87 2.73
CA SER A 79 19.20 -10.06 4.17
C SER A 79 18.57 -11.42 4.47
N TYR A 80 19.08 -12.07 5.51
CA TYR A 80 18.45 -13.26 6.05
C TYR A 80 17.10 -12.90 6.69
N VAL A 81 16.09 -13.72 6.44
CA VAL A 81 14.79 -13.67 7.12
C VAL A 81 14.69 -14.92 8.00
N ASP A 82 14.33 -14.73 9.26
CA ASP A 82 14.18 -15.82 10.22
C ASP A 82 13.12 -16.83 9.76
N GLU A 83 13.30 -18.09 10.17
CA GLU A 83 12.30 -19.12 9.94
C GLU A 83 10.96 -18.74 10.61
N PRO A 84 9.82 -19.02 9.95
CA PRO A 84 8.52 -18.66 10.49
C PRO A 84 8.22 -19.39 11.79
N ASP A 85 7.54 -18.70 12.71
CA ASP A 85 7.07 -19.29 13.97
C ASP A 85 6.20 -20.53 13.73
N ILE A 86 6.27 -21.50 14.64
CA ILE A 86 5.43 -22.70 14.60
C ILE A 86 3.97 -22.28 14.77
N LEU A 87 3.14 -22.57 13.75
CA LEU A 87 1.72 -22.27 13.78
C LEU A 87 1.00 -23.05 14.90
N PRO A 88 0.06 -22.41 15.63
CA PRO A 88 -0.69 -23.08 16.67
C PRO A 88 -1.64 -24.14 16.08
N SER A 89 -1.82 -25.25 16.80
CA SER A 89 -2.86 -26.23 16.48
C SER A 89 -4.22 -25.71 16.96
N LEU A 90 -5.15 -25.49 16.04
CA LEU A 90 -6.51 -25.06 16.36
C LEU A 90 -7.45 -26.27 16.51
N SER A 91 -8.37 -26.20 17.46
CA SER A 91 -9.38 -27.26 17.69
C SER A 91 -10.50 -27.26 16.64
N MET A 92 -10.67 -26.15 15.92
CA MET A 92 -11.67 -25.94 14.89
C MET A 92 -11.16 -24.91 13.89
N ASP A 93 -11.68 -24.98 12.67
CA ASP A 93 -11.37 -24.02 11.61
C ASP A 93 -11.87 -22.63 11.99
N LYS A 94 -11.02 -21.63 11.77
CA LYS A 94 -11.31 -20.22 11.99
C LYS A 94 -10.90 -19.43 10.76
N TYR A 95 -11.69 -18.43 10.38
CA TYR A 95 -11.44 -17.66 9.16
C TYR A 95 -11.17 -16.19 9.47
N VAL A 96 -10.25 -15.60 8.71
CA VAL A 96 -10.04 -14.17 8.61
C VAL A 96 -10.39 -13.75 7.20
N LEU A 97 -11.25 -12.75 7.06
CA LEU A 97 -11.65 -12.22 5.76
C LEU A 97 -10.80 -10.99 5.44
N LEU A 98 -10.06 -11.04 4.33
CA LEU A 98 -9.30 -9.91 3.80
C LEU A 98 -10.09 -9.24 2.69
N ILE A 99 -10.28 -7.94 2.79
CA ILE A 99 -10.97 -7.12 1.78
C ILE A 99 -10.17 -5.84 1.57
N SER A 100 -10.22 -5.27 0.38
CA SER A 100 -9.57 -3.99 0.07
C SER A 100 -10.33 -3.28 -1.04
N GLY A 101 -10.15 -1.96 -1.16
CA GLY A 101 -10.58 -1.27 -2.37
C GLY A 101 -12.10 -1.13 -2.53
N PHE A 102 -12.83 -0.79 -1.47
CA PHE A 102 -14.27 -0.49 -1.60
C PHE A 102 -14.54 0.63 -2.60
N GLY A 103 -13.61 1.59 -2.72
CA GLY A 103 -13.69 2.67 -3.70
C GLY A 103 -14.98 3.49 -3.61
N LEU A 104 -15.48 3.73 -2.38
CA LEU A 104 -16.74 4.45 -2.17
C LEU A 104 -16.66 5.86 -2.76
N GLY A 105 -17.69 6.25 -3.50
CA GLY A 105 -17.72 7.46 -4.32
C GLY A 105 -17.83 7.17 -5.81
N LYS A 106 -17.59 5.92 -6.23
CA LYS A 106 -17.95 5.41 -7.57
C LYS A 106 -19.32 4.72 -7.53
N ALA A 107 -20.09 4.80 -8.62
CA ALA A 107 -21.49 4.34 -8.64
C ALA A 107 -21.63 2.80 -8.49
N ASP A 108 -20.63 2.02 -8.90
CA ASP A 108 -20.76 0.58 -9.11
C ASP A 108 -20.42 -0.30 -7.88
N SER A 109 -19.92 0.27 -6.78
CA SER A 109 -19.41 -0.52 -5.63
C SER A 109 -20.44 -0.85 -4.55
N MET A 110 -21.64 -0.27 -4.57
CA MET A 110 -22.57 -0.37 -3.43
C MET A 110 -23.26 -1.74 -3.31
N PHE A 111 -23.76 -2.30 -4.42
CA PHE A 111 -24.51 -3.56 -4.37
C PHE A 111 -23.63 -4.77 -3.97
N PRO A 112 -22.43 -4.97 -4.57
CA PRO A 112 -21.55 -6.06 -4.15
C PRO A 112 -21.13 -5.95 -2.68
N LEU A 113 -20.91 -4.73 -2.19
CA LEU A 113 -20.56 -4.49 -0.79
C LEU A 113 -21.72 -4.82 0.15
N GLN A 114 -22.95 -4.42 -0.18
CA GLN A 114 -24.12 -4.80 0.61
C GLN A 114 -24.31 -6.32 0.63
N LEU A 115 -24.17 -7.00 -0.51
CA LEU A 115 -24.27 -8.45 -0.58
C LEU A 115 -23.21 -9.14 0.29
N LEU A 116 -21.98 -8.63 0.31
CA LEU A 116 -20.91 -9.14 1.17
C LEU A 116 -21.26 -8.97 2.65
N ILE A 117 -21.80 -7.81 3.04
CA ILE A 117 -22.24 -7.55 4.42
C ILE A 117 -23.38 -8.50 4.80
N ASP A 118 -24.36 -8.69 3.92
CA ASP A 118 -25.48 -9.61 4.12
C ASP A 118 -25.00 -11.06 4.25
N MET A 119 -23.96 -11.47 3.53
CA MET A 119 -23.34 -12.80 3.70
C MET A 119 -22.60 -12.95 5.03
N ILE A 120 -21.80 -11.95 5.43
CA ILE A 120 -21.05 -11.96 6.70
C ILE A 120 -22.00 -11.98 7.89
N THR A 121 -23.10 -11.23 7.82
CA THR A 121 -24.13 -11.15 8.85
C THR A 121 -25.16 -12.28 8.79
N GLY A 122 -25.00 -13.23 7.86
CA GLY A 122 -25.84 -14.43 7.73
C GLY A 122 -27.28 -14.16 7.27
N GLN A 123 -27.53 -13.04 6.59
CA GLN A 123 -28.82 -12.71 5.97
C GLN A 123 -29.01 -13.43 4.63
N VAL A 124 -27.91 -13.74 3.93
CA VAL A 124 -27.91 -14.43 2.64
C VAL A 124 -27.02 -15.66 2.70
N GLY A 125 -27.53 -16.78 2.20
CA GLY A 125 -26.80 -18.03 2.10
C GLY A 125 -27.63 -19.25 2.46
N ASP A 126 -27.01 -20.42 2.31
CA ASP A 126 -27.53 -21.69 2.81
C ASP A 126 -26.91 -22.03 4.18
N SER A 127 -27.37 -23.12 4.80
CA SER A 127 -26.88 -23.53 6.13
C SER A 127 -25.38 -23.78 6.18
N GLN A 128 -24.78 -24.25 5.07
CA GLN A 128 -23.35 -24.48 4.98
C GLN A 128 -22.57 -23.17 4.93
N SER A 129 -23.03 -22.18 4.16
CA SER A 129 -22.43 -20.85 4.10
C SER A 129 -22.54 -20.14 5.44
N HIS A 130 -23.71 -20.19 6.08
CA HIS A 130 -23.91 -19.62 7.42
C HIS A 130 -22.97 -20.24 8.45
N TYR A 131 -22.76 -21.56 8.41
CA TYR A 131 -21.80 -22.23 9.28
C TYR A 131 -20.37 -21.71 9.06
N LYS A 132 -19.92 -21.56 7.80
CA LYS A 132 -18.58 -21.01 7.51
C LYS A 132 -18.41 -19.57 8.03
N PHE A 133 -19.37 -18.69 7.78
CA PHE A 133 -19.32 -17.31 8.27
C PHE A 133 -19.44 -17.21 9.79
N SER A 134 -20.07 -18.18 10.46
CA SER A 134 -20.06 -18.25 11.94
C SER A 134 -18.67 -18.50 12.53
N GLN A 135 -17.74 -19.04 11.74
CA GLN A 135 -16.34 -19.27 12.12
C GLN A 135 -15.42 -18.09 11.76
N LEU A 136 -15.97 -16.99 11.25
CA LEU A 136 -15.23 -15.78 10.93
C LEU A 136 -14.88 -15.03 12.22
N VAL A 137 -13.58 -14.93 12.51
CA VAL A 137 -13.07 -14.30 13.75
C VAL A 137 -12.66 -12.85 13.57
N ARG A 138 -12.35 -12.46 12.33
CA ARG A 138 -11.90 -11.11 11.99
C ARG A 138 -12.16 -10.76 10.53
N VAL A 139 -12.45 -9.49 10.28
CA VAL A 139 -12.41 -8.87 8.95
C VAL A 139 -11.30 -7.82 8.94
N ILE A 140 -10.39 -7.88 7.98
CA ILE A 140 -9.34 -6.89 7.77
C ILE A 140 -9.63 -6.16 6.45
N ILE A 141 -9.75 -4.84 6.53
CA ILE A 141 -9.94 -3.96 5.38
C ILE A 141 -8.63 -3.26 5.07
N ALA A 142 -7.93 -3.72 4.03
CA ALA A 142 -6.60 -3.27 3.63
C ALA A 142 -6.65 -2.05 2.67
N GLY A 143 -7.16 -0.92 3.17
CA GLY A 143 -7.09 0.38 2.51
C GLY A 143 -7.92 0.55 1.24
N ASN A 144 -7.88 1.78 0.71
CA ASN A 144 -8.64 2.26 -0.45
C ASN A 144 -10.16 2.10 -0.23
N SER A 145 -10.60 2.44 0.98
CA SER A 145 -12.03 2.42 1.33
C SER A 145 -12.79 3.52 0.58
N ILE A 146 -12.15 4.67 0.38
CA ILE A 146 -12.65 5.79 -0.42
C ILE A 146 -12.01 5.74 -1.81
N GLY A 147 -12.80 6.02 -2.85
CA GLY A 147 -12.31 6.08 -4.22
C GLY A 147 -11.55 7.37 -4.51
N LYS A 148 -10.58 7.31 -5.43
CA LYS A 148 -9.92 8.49 -6.00
C LYS A 148 -10.99 9.46 -6.54
N GLU A 149 -10.98 10.71 -6.06
CA GLU A 149 -11.75 11.78 -6.69
C GLU A 149 -11.07 12.16 -8.01
N ASP A 150 -11.83 12.16 -9.11
CA ASP A 150 -11.31 12.69 -10.38
C ASP A 150 -11.14 14.21 -10.25
N PRO A 151 -9.92 14.76 -10.46
CA PRO A 151 -9.71 16.18 -10.40
C PRO A 151 -10.48 16.84 -11.55
N ASP A 152 -11.58 17.49 -11.23
CA ASP A 152 -12.37 18.27 -12.16
C ASP A 152 -11.66 19.63 -12.38
N PRO A 153 -11.01 19.87 -13.53
CA PRO A 153 -10.16 21.05 -13.75
C PRO A 153 -10.95 22.38 -13.66
N PHE A 154 -12.29 22.34 -13.70
CA PHE A 154 -13.15 23.50 -13.56
C PHE A 154 -13.58 23.80 -12.11
N LYS A 155 -13.49 22.83 -11.19
CA LYS A 155 -13.85 23.04 -9.77
C LYS A 155 -12.71 23.62 -8.93
N SER A 156 -11.46 23.45 -9.36
CA SER A 156 -10.27 23.88 -8.61
C SER A 156 -10.11 25.40 -8.51
N ARG A 157 -10.79 26.20 -9.34
CA ARG A 157 -10.69 27.68 -9.33
C ARG A 157 -11.71 28.39 -8.44
N PHE A 158 -12.74 27.71 -7.95
CA PHE A 158 -13.77 28.31 -7.12
C PHE A 158 -14.22 27.35 -6.01
N LEU A 159 -13.42 27.26 -4.95
CA LEU A 159 -13.84 26.67 -3.67
C LEU A 159 -14.93 27.56 -3.06
N THR A 160 -16.15 27.44 -3.56
CA THR A 160 -17.33 27.98 -2.88
C THR A 160 -17.64 27.06 -1.70
N ARG A 161 -17.76 27.66 -0.52
CA ARG A 161 -18.04 27.08 0.81
C ARG A 161 -19.30 26.21 0.92
N LYS A 162 -19.93 25.81 -0.19
CA LYS A 162 -21.26 25.17 -0.29
C LYS A 162 -21.30 23.84 -1.05
N SER A 163 -20.24 23.36 -1.67
CA SER A 163 -20.23 21.97 -2.15
C SER A 163 -19.92 21.03 -0.98
N LYS A 164 -20.87 20.17 -0.62
CA LYS A 164 -20.56 19.02 0.23
C LYS A 164 -19.51 18.20 -0.52
N SER A 165 -18.33 18.02 0.07
CA SER A 165 -17.27 17.22 -0.54
C SER A 165 -17.78 15.79 -0.69
N ALA A 166 -17.61 15.20 -1.88
CA ALA A 166 -18.03 13.82 -2.15
C ALA A 166 -17.38 12.84 -1.17
N THR A 167 -16.13 13.10 -0.78
CA THR A 167 -15.42 12.41 0.31
C THR A 167 -16.23 12.34 1.62
N VAL A 168 -16.94 13.41 2.02
CA VAL A 168 -17.72 13.41 3.28
C VAL A 168 -18.91 12.45 3.20
N ASP A 169 -19.56 12.38 2.05
CA ASP A 169 -20.68 11.45 1.84
C ASP A 169 -20.17 10.01 1.72
N SER A 170 -19.02 9.77 1.07
CA SER A 170 -18.35 8.46 1.03
C SER A 170 -17.93 7.97 2.43
N MET A 171 -17.40 8.87 3.28
CA MET A 171 -17.05 8.53 4.67
C MET A 171 -18.28 8.21 5.51
N ARG A 172 -19.40 8.93 5.33
CA ARG A 172 -20.66 8.60 6.00
C ARG A 172 -21.15 7.22 5.59
N MET A 173 -21.09 6.92 4.30
CA MET A 173 -21.47 5.61 3.76
C MET A 173 -20.56 4.49 4.29
N LEU A 174 -19.26 4.76 4.39
CA LEU A 174 -18.31 3.82 4.98
C LEU A 174 -18.68 3.52 6.44
N ASP A 175 -18.95 4.54 7.25
CA ASP A 175 -19.38 4.34 8.64
C ASP A 175 -20.72 3.58 8.74
N ASP A 176 -21.65 3.80 7.81
CA ASP A 176 -22.90 3.06 7.74
C ASP A 176 -22.67 1.56 7.47
N PHE A 177 -21.77 1.22 6.54
CA PHE A 177 -21.40 -0.16 6.26
C PHE A 177 -20.62 -0.81 7.41
N MET A 178 -19.64 -0.09 7.97
CA MET A 178 -18.86 -0.58 9.11
C MET A 178 -19.77 -0.85 10.31
N SER A 179 -20.75 0.02 10.57
CA SER A 179 -21.69 -0.15 11.68
C SER A 179 -22.53 -1.43 11.59
N GLN A 180 -22.78 -1.94 10.36
CA GLN A 180 -23.47 -3.21 10.15
C GLN A 180 -22.55 -4.40 10.44
N LEU A 181 -21.28 -4.32 10.04
CA LEU A 181 -20.31 -5.40 10.23
C LEU A 181 -19.87 -5.55 11.69
N VAL A 182 -19.55 -4.44 12.36
CA VAL A 182 -18.94 -4.43 13.71
C VAL A 182 -19.87 -4.99 14.78
N ILE A 183 -21.17 -5.06 14.52
CA ILE A 183 -22.15 -5.72 15.40
C ILE A 183 -21.96 -7.24 15.37
N SER A 184 -21.54 -7.80 14.24
CA SER A 184 -21.45 -9.24 14.01
C SER A 184 -20.03 -9.80 14.20
N VAL A 185 -19.00 -9.05 13.78
CA VAL A 185 -17.61 -9.52 13.77
C VAL A 185 -16.64 -8.37 14.07
N ALA A 186 -15.46 -8.69 14.60
CA ALA A 186 -14.39 -7.71 14.77
C ALA A 186 -13.84 -7.25 13.41
N VAL A 187 -13.71 -5.94 13.22
CA VAL A 187 -13.27 -5.31 11.98
C VAL A 187 -12.06 -4.43 12.25
N ASP A 188 -10.98 -4.68 11.52
CA ASP A 188 -9.77 -3.86 11.53
C ASP A 188 -9.68 -3.13 10.18
N ILE A 189 -9.64 -1.80 10.18
CA ILE A 189 -9.55 -0.98 8.97
C ILE A 189 -8.23 -0.23 8.89
N MET A 190 -7.49 -0.47 7.81
CA MET A 190 -6.24 0.19 7.44
C MET A 190 -6.51 1.35 6.47
N PRO A 191 -5.75 2.45 6.55
CA PRO A 191 -5.78 3.51 5.54
C PRO A 191 -5.05 3.09 4.26
N GLY A 192 -5.57 3.46 3.10
CA GLY A 192 -4.92 3.35 1.79
C GLY A 192 -4.48 4.69 1.21
N GLU A 193 -4.21 4.71 -0.09
CA GLU A 193 -3.66 5.85 -0.83
C GLU A 193 -4.66 7.02 -0.94
N PHE A 194 -5.94 6.71 -1.14
CA PHE A 194 -7.00 7.70 -1.33
C PHE A 194 -7.85 7.94 -0.08
N ASP A 195 -7.53 7.27 1.03
CA ASP A 195 -8.22 7.48 2.29
C ASP A 195 -7.70 8.75 2.97
N PRO A 196 -8.50 9.41 3.83
CA PRO A 196 -8.14 10.68 4.47
C PRO A 196 -7.11 10.50 5.63
N ALA A 197 -5.94 9.98 5.29
CA ALA A 197 -4.77 9.79 6.14
C ALA A 197 -3.53 10.49 5.54
N ASN A 198 -2.38 10.42 6.22
CA ASN A 198 -1.12 10.84 5.61
C ASN A 198 -0.75 9.90 4.45
N HIS A 199 -0.10 10.44 3.42
CA HIS A 199 0.27 9.68 2.22
C HIS A 199 1.59 8.89 2.38
N LEU A 200 2.48 9.39 3.26
CA LEU A 200 3.73 8.71 3.58
C LEU A 200 3.50 7.44 4.39
N LEU A 201 4.31 6.40 4.12
CA LEU A 201 4.45 5.28 5.04
C LEU A 201 5.38 5.66 6.21
N PRO A 202 5.05 5.30 7.47
CA PRO A 202 3.83 4.63 7.89
C PRO A 202 2.60 5.57 7.93
N GLN A 203 1.48 5.12 7.37
CA GLN A 203 0.20 5.82 7.45
C GLN A 203 -0.43 5.62 8.83
N GLN A 204 -0.80 6.74 9.45
CA GLN A 204 -1.49 6.77 10.74
C GLN A 204 -2.94 6.30 10.60
N PRO A 205 -3.55 5.74 11.67
CA PRO A 205 -4.93 5.30 11.62
C PRO A 205 -5.88 6.44 11.28
N LEU A 206 -6.98 6.12 10.59
CA LEU A 206 -8.05 7.08 10.35
C LEU A 206 -8.60 7.62 11.67
N HIS A 207 -8.97 8.90 11.69
CA HIS A 207 -9.41 9.51 12.94
C HIS A 207 -10.82 9.01 13.33
N PRO A 208 -11.07 8.55 14.57
CA PRO A 208 -12.37 8.00 14.99
C PRO A 208 -13.57 8.96 14.82
N CYS A 209 -13.33 10.27 14.75
CA CYS A 209 -14.40 11.26 14.46
C CYS A 209 -15.07 11.03 13.10
N MET A 210 -14.41 10.35 12.19
CA MET A 210 -14.94 9.98 10.88
C MET A 210 -15.94 8.81 10.96
N PHE A 211 -15.96 8.09 12.09
CA PHE A 211 -16.78 6.88 12.32
C PHE A 211 -17.68 7.03 13.56
N PRO A 212 -18.62 7.99 13.59
CA PRO A 212 -19.46 8.24 14.77
C PRO A 212 -20.39 7.07 15.15
N LYS A 213 -20.74 6.18 14.21
CA LYS A 213 -21.55 4.98 14.49
C LYS A 213 -20.65 3.82 14.93
N SER A 214 -19.62 3.52 14.15
CA SER A 214 -18.79 2.32 14.31
C SER A 214 -17.85 2.40 15.52
N SER A 215 -17.28 3.58 15.82
CA SER A 215 -16.36 3.78 16.96
C SER A 215 -16.99 3.57 18.34
N LYS A 216 -18.31 3.36 18.41
CA LYS A 216 -19.02 3.00 19.65
C LYS A 216 -18.83 1.54 20.04
N TYR A 217 -18.43 0.69 19.11
CA TYR A 217 -18.25 -0.74 19.33
C TYR A 217 -16.79 -1.07 19.58
N SER A 218 -16.50 -1.88 20.60
CA SER A 218 -15.13 -2.34 20.91
C SER A 218 -14.57 -3.33 19.88
N THR A 219 -15.40 -3.78 18.94
CA THR A 219 -15.07 -4.65 17.82
C THR A 219 -14.60 -3.89 16.58
N PHE A 220 -14.67 -2.55 16.59
CA PHE A 220 -14.17 -1.71 15.51
C PHE A 220 -12.79 -1.15 15.85
N ASN A 221 -11.78 -1.54 15.08
CA ASN A 221 -10.41 -1.07 15.26
C ASN A 221 -9.96 -0.31 14.01
N VAL A 222 -9.47 0.91 14.21
CA VAL A 222 -8.80 1.66 13.17
C VAL A 222 -7.29 1.52 13.40
N VAL A 223 -6.59 1.00 12.40
CA VAL A 223 -5.19 0.57 12.53
C VAL A 223 -4.28 1.30 11.54
N THR A 224 -2.96 1.16 11.70
CA THR A 224 -1.95 1.77 10.82
C THR A 224 -1.80 1.01 9.50
N ASN A 225 -1.13 1.62 8.53
CA ASN A 225 -0.54 0.91 7.38
C ASN A 225 0.98 1.20 7.35
N PRO A 226 1.87 0.21 7.49
CA PRO A 226 1.62 -1.25 7.59
C PRO A 226 0.89 -1.67 8.88
N TYR A 227 0.30 -2.87 8.84
CA TYR A 227 -0.41 -3.50 9.96
C TYR A 227 0.23 -4.83 10.36
N ASP A 228 0.56 -4.98 11.65
CA ASP A 228 1.10 -6.21 12.26
C ASP A 228 0.20 -6.60 13.44
N ALA A 229 -0.35 -7.81 13.40
CA ALA A 229 -1.24 -8.31 14.43
C ALA A 229 -1.17 -9.83 14.58
N THR A 230 -1.47 -10.32 15.78
CA THR A 230 -1.63 -11.75 16.05
C THR A 230 -3.10 -12.06 16.27
N ILE A 231 -3.68 -12.89 15.40
CA ILE A 231 -5.09 -13.30 15.45
C ILE A 231 -5.11 -14.80 15.72
N ASP A 232 -5.66 -15.20 16.88
CA ASP A 232 -5.72 -16.61 17.30
C ASP A 232 -4.37 -17.34 17.25
N GLY A 233 -3.29 -16.62 17.59
CA GLY A 233 -1.93 -17.16 17.62
C GLY A 233 -1.22 -17.20 16.27
N VAL A 234 -1.85 -16.74 15.18
CA VAL A 234 -1.22 -16.58 13.87
C VAL A 234 -0.87 -15.10 13.66
N ARG A 235 0.39 -14.82 13.32
CA ARG A 235 0.85 -13.46 13.02
C ARG A 235 0.53 -13.10 11.57
N PHE A 236 -0.07 -11.93 11.39
CA PHE A 236 -0.39 -11.32 10.10
C PHE A 236 0.40 -10.02 9.99
N LEU A 237 1.10 -9.86 8.88
CA LEU A 237 1.74 -8.61 8.48
C LEU A 237 1.25 -8.26 7.08
N GLY A 238 0.71 -7.05 6.92
CA GLY A 238 0.13 -6.61 5.66
C GLY A 238 0.26 -5.11 5.42
N THR A 239 0.14 -4.72 4.15
CA THR A 239 0.11 -3.33 3.70
C THR A 239 -1.12 -3.10 2.83
N SER A 240 -1.44 -1.84 2.52
CA SER A 240 -2.50 -1.48 1.56
C SER A 240 -2.04 -1.51 0.09
N GLY A 241 -0.88 -2.12 -0.19
CA GLY A 241 -0.41 -2.45 -1.54
C GLY A 241 0.41 -1.37 -2.25
N GLN A 242 0.63 -0.19 -1.65
CA GLN A 242 1.43 0.87 -2.29
C GLN A 242 2.89 0.45 -2.52
N ASN A 243 3.47 -0.31 -1.59
CA ASN A 243 4.84 -0.84 -1.70
C ASN A 243 5.01 -1.78 -2.90
N VAL A 244 4.08 -2.72 -3.09
CA VAL A 244 4.10 -3.69 -4.19
C VAL A 244 3.91 -2.98 -5.53
N ARG A 245 2.95 -2.03 -5.61
CA ARG A 245 2.74 -1.23 -6.82
C ARG A 245 3.99 -0.43 -7.20
N ASN A 246 4.66 0.16 -6.22
CA ASN A 246 5.91 0.89 -6.48
C ASN A 246 7.00 -0.04 -7.02
N ILE A 247 7.13 -1.27 -6.51
CA ILE A 247 8.10 -2.23 -7.05
C ILE A 247 7.84 -2.50 -8.53
N SER A 248 6.60 -2.75 -8.91
CA SER A 248 6.24 -2.96 -10.31
C SER A 248 6.42 -1.72 -11.19
N ALA A 249 6.33 -0.51 -10.64
CA ALA A 249 6.58 0.72 -11.39
C ALA A 249 8.07 0.97 -11.66
N TYR A 250 8.96 0.46 -10.81
CA TYR A 250 10.42 0.70 -10.88
C TYR A 250 11.25 -0.54 -11.23
N SER A 251 10.61 -1.64 -11.62
CA SER A 251 11.27 -2.87 -12.04
C SER A 251 10.43 -3.60 -13.08
N LYS A 252 11.02 -4.57 -13.78
CA LYS A 252 10.28 -5.47 -14.69
C LYS A 252 9.52 -6.59 -13.96
N ILE A 253 9.36 -6.48 -12.64
CA ILE A 253 8.56 -7.40 -11.82
C ILE A 253 7.09 -6.98 -11.93
N SER A 254 6.43 -7.49 -12.94
CA SER A 254 5.05 -7.11 -13.27
C SER A 254 4.00 -7.85 -12.43
N ASP A 255 4.29 -9.07 -11.99
CA ASP A 255 3.36 -9.84 -11.16
C ASP A 255 3.38 -9.36 -9.69
N PRO A 256 2.23 -8.96 -9.12
CA PRO A 256 2.18 -8.47 -7.75
C PRO A 256 2.60 -9.50 -6.70
N LEU A 257 2.41 -10.80 -6.96
CA LEU A 257 2.80 -11.85 -6.02
C LEU A 257 4.32 -12.03 -6.02
N ASP A 258 4.95 -11.99 -7.19
CA ASP A 258 6.41 -11.96 -7.30
C ASP A 258 7.01 -10.73 -6.60
N ALA A 259 6.43 -9.55 -6.81
CA ALA A 259 6.86 -8.33 -6.13
C ALA A 259 6.68 -8.42 -4.60
N LEU A 260 5.59 -9.03 -4.11
CA LEU A 260 5.39 -9.31 -2.69
C LEU A 260 6.44 -10.29 -2.15
N GLN A 261 6.74 -11.37 -2.89
CA GLN A 261 7.78 -12.32 -2.53
C GLN A 261 9.15 -11.63 -2.44
N LYS A 262 9.46 -10.71 -3.37
CA LYS A 262 10.70 -9.94 -3.32
C LYS A 262 10.84 -9.10 -2.06
N THR A 263 9.76 -8.54 -1.51
CA THR A 263 9.85 -7.83 -0.22
C THR A 263 10.30 -8.73 0.93
N LEU A 264 9.95 -10.01 0.88
CA LEU A 264 10.43 -11.02 1.83
C LEU A 264 11.89 -11.39 1.54
N ASP A 265 12.24 -11.69 0.28
CA ASP A 265 13.62 -12.01 -0.12
C ASP A 265 14.60 -10.90 0.28
N TRP A 266 14.20 -9.64 0.12
CA TRP A 266 15.01 -8.46 0.47
C TRP A 266 15.01 -8.14 1.97
N GLY A 267 14.13 -8.77 2.77
CA GLY A 267 13.95 -8.45 4.18
C GLY A 267 13.46 -7.01 4.41
N HIS A 268 12.73 -6.43 3.46
CA HIS A 268 12.31 -5.03 3.52
C HIS A 268 10.92 -4.83 2.90
N ILE A 269 9.94 -4.37 3.70
CA ILE A 269 8.54 -4.23 3.29
C ILE A 269 8.36 -3.16 2.19
N ALA A 270 9.06 -2.03 2.29
CA ALA A 270 8.94 -0.92 1.35
C ALA A 270 10.31 -0.33 0.96
N PRO A 271 11.14 -1.05 0.17
CA PRO A 271 12.53 -0.66 -0.11
C PRO A 271 12.62 0.70 -0.83
N ILE A 272 11.60 1.06 -1.62
CA ILE A 272 11.57 2.31 -2.40
C ILE A 272 11.11 3.52 -1.56
N ALA A 273 10.93 3.36 -0.24
CA ALA A 273 10.73 4.46 0.69
C ALA A 273 12.10 5.03 1.11
N PRO A 274 12.33 6.37 1.10
CA PRO A 274 11.40 7.47 0.84
C PRO A 274 11.40 8.00 -0.61
N ASP A 275 12.15 7.38 -1.52
CA ASP A 275 12.44 7.99 -2.83
C ASP A 275 11.23 8.06 -3.78
N SER A 276 10.30 7.09 -3.70
CA SER A 276 9.09 7.04 -4.54
C SER A 276 7.78 7.38 -3.83
N LEU A 277 7.77 7.35 -2.49
CA LEU A 277 6.57 7.60 -1.69
C LEU A 277 6.45 9.10 -1.43
N SER A 278 5.57 9.76 -2.20
CA SER A 278 5.13 11.16 -2.08
C SER A 278 5.89 11.97 -1.02
N LYS A 279 7.05 12.54 -1.37
CA LYS A 279 7.69 13.52 -0.49
C LYS A 279 6.68 14.64 -0.26
N PRO A 280 6.30 14.97 0.99
CA PRO A 280 5.43 16.09 1.23
C PRO A 280 6.15 17.32 0.72
N ILE A 281 5.48 18.08 -0.16
CA ILE A 281 5.85 19.47 -0.42
C ILE A 281 5.63 20.21 0.90
N SER A 282 6.65 20.17 1.74
CA SER A 282 6.78 21.01 2.93
C SER A 282 7.92 21.99 2.68
N LEU A 283 7.67 22.86 1.70
CA LEU A 283 8.16 24.23 1.79
C LEU A 283 7.50 24.84 3.03
N LEU A 284 8.17 24.76 4.18
CA LEU A 284 8.18 25.78 5.24
C LEU A 284 9.17 25.33 6.33
N PHE A 285 10.46 25.62 6.14
CA PHE A 285 11.29 25.97 7.29
C PHE A 285 10.80 27.34 7.78
N ILE A 286 10.06 27.36 8.88
CA ILE A 286 9.99 28.55 9.73
C ILE A 286 10.89 28.27 10.92
N TYR A 287 11.86 29.16 11.11
CA TYR A 287 12.79 29.23 12.23
C TYR A 287 12.07 29.24 13.59
#